data_AF-A0A1F7SN68-F1
#
_entry.id   AF-A0A1F7SN68-F1
#
_cell.length_a   1.000
_cell.length_b   1.000
_cell.length_c   1.000
_cell.angle_alpha   90.00
_cell.angle_beta   90.00
_cell.angle_gamma   90.00
#
_symmetry.space_group_name_H-M   'P 1'
#
loop_
_entity.id
_entity.type
_entity.pdbx_description
1 polymer ?
#
loop_
_entity_poly.entity_id
_entity_poly.type
_entity_poly.pdbx_seq_one_letter_code
_entity_poly.pdbx_strand_id
1 'polypeptide(L)'
;MKKSTYVLIIGVILLFVILNYLPKKHPTKIPIDETHKSYSSDKACLECHNKNEDKEKPLGKKHPIKTENCVKCHNDKTVVSAR
;
A
#
# COMPACT_ATOMS: atom_id res chain seq x y z
N MET A 1 35.46 11.70 -21.30
CA MET A 1 34.03 11.32 -21.31
C MET A 1 33.26 12.24 -22.24
N LYS A 2 32.34 11.73 -23.06
CA LYS A 2 31.55 12.59 -23.98
C LYS A 2 30.54 13.41 -23.15
N LYS A 3 30.18 14.61 -23.60
CA LYS A 3 29.13 15.43 -22.94
C LYS A 3 27.84 14.63 -22.74
N SER A 4 27.51 13.75 -23.70
CA SER A 4 26.41 12.79 -23.62
C SER A 4 26.50 11.83 -22.41
N THR A 5 27.70 11.37 -22.04
CA THR A 5 27.90 10.50 -20.88
C THR A 5 27.61 11.23 -19.56
N TYR A 6 28.00 12.51 -19.45
CA TYR A 6 27.69 13.31 -18.26
C TYR A 6 26.19 13.56 -18.10
N VAL A 7 25.49 13.84 -19.20
CA VAL A 7 24.04 14.04 -19.20
C VAL A 7 23.30 12.78 -18.72
N LEU A 8 23.74 11.59 -19.15
CA LEU A 8 23.17 10.32 -18.68
C LEU A 8 23.37 10.11 -17.19
N ILE A 9 24.58 10.37 -16.66
CA ILE A 9 24.89 10.20 -15.23
C ILE A 9 24.02 11.14 -14.38
N ILE A 10 23.92 12.42 -14.76
CA ILE A 10 23.09 13.41 -14.06
C ILE A 10 21.61 12.99 -14.08
N GLY A 11 21.12 12.50 -15.22
CA GLY A 11 19.75 12.00 -15.35
C GLY A 11 19.46 10.82 -14.42
N VAL A 12 20.38 9.85 -14.31
CA VAL A 12 20.24 8.70 -13.42
C VAL A 12 20.26 9.11 -11.95
N ILE A 13 21.15 10.04 -11.57
CA ILE A 13 21.23 10.56 -10.21
C ILE A 13 19.94 11.30 -9.85
N LEU A 14 19.45 12.18 -10.73
CA LEU A 14 18.19 12.89 -10.51
C LEU A 14 17.01 11.94 -10.37
N LEU A 15 16.94 10.90 -11.20
CA LEU A 15 15.91 9.87 -11.09
C LEU A 15 15.94 9.16 -9.73
N PHE A 16 17.13 8.75 -9.27
CA PHE A 16 17.30 8.11 -7.96
C PHE A 16 16.89 9.02 -6.81
N VAL A 17 17.25 10.30 -6.88
CA VAL A 17 16.85 11.32 -5.92
C VAL A 17 15.32 11.42 -5.89
N ILE A 18 14.68 11.62 -7.04
CA ILE A 18 13.21 11.71 -7.14
C ILE A 18 12.52 10.48 -6.54
N LEU A 19 12.99 9.27 -6.86
CA LEU A 19 12.42 8.03 -6.35
C LEU A 19 12.50 7.94 -4.82
N ASN A 20 13.55 8.48 -4.20
CA ASN A 20 13.73 8.47 -2.76
C ASN A 20 12.80 9.48 -2.04
N TYR A 21 12.49 10.60 -2.71
CA TYR A 21 11.56 11.63 -2.21
C TYR A 21 10.07 11.31 -2.47
N LEU A 22 9.75 10.23 -3.19
CA LEU A 22 8.35 9.82 -3.36
C LEU A 22 7.73 9.39 -2.03
N PRO A 23 6.52 9.86 -1.70
CA PRO A 23 5.85 9.50 -0.45
C PRO A 23 5.56 8.00 -0.41
N LYS A 24 6.18 7.30 0.55
CA LYS A 24 5.90 5.89 0.84
C LYS A 24 4.57 5.81 1.58
N LYS A 25 3.52 5.36 0.90
CA LYS A 25 2.24 5.07 1.56
C LYS A 25 2.32 3.67 2.15
N HIS A 26 2.16 3.59 3.46
CA HIS A 26 2.11 2.31 4.15
C HIS A 26 0.66 1.85 4.29
N PRO A 27 0.36 0.59 3.97
CA PRO A 27 -0.91 -0.02 4.31
C PRO A 27 -1.00 -0.19 5.84
N THR A 28 -2.21 -0.36 6.35
CA THR A 28 -2.49 -0.58 7.78
C THR A 28 -2.28 -2.04 8.18
N LYS A 29 -1.93 -2.32 9.44
CA LYS A 29 -1.93 -3.70 9.98
C LYS A 29 -3.34 -4.22 10.09
N ILE A 30 -3.46 -5.54 9.94
CA ILE A 30 -4.63 -6.28 10.38
C ILE A 30 -4.61 -6.30 11.93
N PRO A 31 -5.72 -5.96 12.61
CA PRO A 31 -5.84 -6.09 14.06
C PRO A 31 -5.60 -7.52 14.54
N ILE A 32 -5.08 -7.68 15.76
CA ILE A 32 -4.88 -8.98 16.39
C ILE A 32 -6.06 -9.25 17.33
N ASP A 33 -7.20 -9.62 16.75
CA ASP A 33 -8.43 -9.95 17.47
C ASP A 33 -9.04 -11.26 16.93
N GLU A 34 -10.08 -11.78 17.58
CA GLU A 34 -10.70 -13.04 17.17
C GLU A 34 -11.33 -12.96 15.77
N THR A 35 -11.91 -11.81 15.41
CA THR A 35 -12.54 -11.57 14.11
C THR A 35 -11.54 -11.67 12.95
N HIS A 36 -10.35 -11.12 13.14
CA HIS A 36 -9.28 -11.13 12.15
C HIS A 36 -8.32 -12.32 12.30
N LYS A 37 -8.53 -13.22 13.26
CA LYS A 37 -7.74 -14.46 13.40
C LYS A 37 -8.27 -15.59 12.50
N SER A 38 -9.54 -15.54 12.11
CA SER A 38 -10.24 -16.62 11.41
C SER A 38 -10.43 -16.41 9.90
N TYR A 39 -9.80 -15.42 9.28
CA TYR A 39 -9.98 -15.19 7.83
C TYR A 39 -9.25 -16.27 7.00
N SER A 40 -9.92 -16.75 5.97
CA SER A 40 -9.39 -17.79 5.07
C SER A 40 -9.20 -17.33 3.62
N SER A 41 -9.73 -16.15 3.25
CA SER A 41 -9.66 -15.63 1.89
C SER A 41 -9.86 -14.11 1.82
N ASP A 42 -9.42 -13.49 0.72
CA ASP A 42 -9.67 -12.06 0.46
C ASP A 42 -11.16 -11.72 0.36
N LYS A 43 -11.99 -12.68 -0.09
CA LYS A 43 -13.44 -12.49 -0.18
C LYS A 43 -14.05 -12.25 1.20
N ALA A 44 -13.58 -12.94 2.23
CA ALA A 44 -14.01 -12.73 3.61
C ALA A 44 -13.67 -11.31 4.08
N CYS A 45 -12.51 -10.76 3.69
CA CYS A 45 -12.15 -9.38 4.00
C CYS A 45 -13.16 -8.39 3.39
N LEU A 46 -13.61 -8.63 2.16
CA LEU A 46 -14.52 -7.76 1.42
C LEU A 46 -15.97 -7.76 1.95
N GLU A 47 -16.35 -8.72 2.80
CA GLU A 47 -17.69 -8.72 3.43
C GLU A 47 -17.90 -7.46 4.28
N CYS A 48 -16.84 -7.02 4.97
CA CYS A 48 -16.81 -5.80 5.77
C CYS A 48 -16.03 -4.67 5.09
N HIS A 49 -14.89 -4.97 4.45
CA HIS A 49 -13.99 -4.00 3.81
C HIS A 49 -14.19 -3.90 2.30
N ASN A 50 -15.24 -3.21 1.87
CA ASN A 50 -15.55 -3.03 0.46
C ASN A 50 -15.51 -1.56 0.02
N LYS A 51 -15.79 -1.30 -1.26
CA LYS A 51 -15.77 0.05 -1.85
C LYS A 51 -17.02 0.87 -1.53
N ASN A 52 -18.02 0.31 -0.86
CA ASN A 52 -19.25 1.03 -0.55
C ASN A 52 -19.00 1.97 0.63
N GLU A 53 -19.01 3.28 0.36
CA GLU A 53 -18.75 4.31 1.37
C GLU A 53 -19.81 4.34 2.49
N ASP A 54 -20.98 3.74 2.27
CA ASP A 54 -22.10 3.65 3.23
C ASP A 54 -21.95 2.53 4.27
N LYS A 55 -20.93 1.67 4.13
CA LYS A 55 -20.62 0.60 5.10
C LYS A 55 -19.68 1.16 6.19
N GLU A 56 -19.68 0.56 7.37
CA GLU A 56 -18.88 1.06 8.51
C GLU A 56 -17.36 1.07 8.28
N LYS A 57 -16.84 0.25 7.35
CA LYS A 57 -15.39 0.03 7.15
C LYS A 57 -14.98 0.06 5.67
N PRO A 58 -15.23 1.15 4.93
CA PRO A 58 -14.95 1.19 3.51
C PRO A 58 -13.44 1.18 3.24
N LEU A 59 -13.06 0.66 2.09
CA LEU A 59 -11.71 0.81 1.57
C LEU A 59 -11.41 2.30 1.37
N GLY A 60 -10.20 2.74 1.75
CA GLY A 60 -9.82 4.13 1.56
C GLY A 60 -9.87 4.53 0.07
N LYS A 61 -10.19 5.80 -0.21
CA LYS A 61 -10.34 6.34 -1.58
C LYS A 61 -9.14 6.10 -2.52
N LYS A 62 -7.96 5.86 -1.96
CA LYS A 62 -6.71 5.61 -2.68
C LYS A 62 -6.27 4.14 -2.64
N HIS A 63 -7.14 3.23 -2.21
CA HIS A 63 -6.86 1.80 -2.22
C HIS A 63 -6.66 1.33 -3.68
N PRO A 64 -5.68 0.45 -3.95
CA PRO A 64 -5.47 -0.10 -5.29
C PRO A 64 -6.76 -0.69 -5.89
N ILE A 65 -6.90 -0.55 -7.22
CA ILE A 65 -8.08 -0.99 -7.98
C ILE A 65 -8.24 -2.52 -7.88
N LYS A 66 -7.12 -3.25 -7.89
CA LYS A 66 -7.07 -4.70 -7.66
C LYS A 66 -7.07 -4.98 -6.16
N THR A 67 -8.12 -5.64 -5.71
CA THR A 67 -8.34 -6.05 -4.32
C THR A 67 -8.19 -7.57 -4.21
N GLU A 68 -6.95 -8.03 -4.33
CA GLU A 68 -6.55 -9.42 -4.22
C GLU A 68 -5.25 -9.50 -3.40
N ASN A 69 -5.05 -10.63 -2.72
CA ASN A 69 -3.96 -10.90 -1.78
C ASN A 69 -3.81 -9.81 -0.71
N CYS A 70 -4.87 -9.54 0.06
CA CYS A 70 -4.93 -8.45 1.04
C CYS A 70 -3.70 -8.45 1.99
N VAL A 71 -3.32 -9.64 2.47
CA VAL A 71 -2.20 -9.86 3.41
C VAL A 71 -0.83 -9.55 2.83
N LYS A 72 -0.68 -9.46 1.50
CA LYS A 72 0.59 -9.09 0.87
C LYS A 72 1.02 -7.68 1.28
N CYS A 73 0.06 -6.79 1.42
CA CYS A 73 0.27 -5.42 1.85
C CYS A 73 -0.14 -5.23 3.32
N HIS A 74 -1.29 -5.76 3.74
CA HIS A 74 -1.80 -5.64 5.11
C HIS A 74 -1.26 -6.77 5.99
N ASN A 75 -0.01 -6.68 6.42
CA ASN A 75 0.58 -7.68 7.32
C ASN A 75 0.91 -7.08 8.70
N ASP A 76 1.32 -7.93 9.60
CA ASP A 76 1.77 -7.64 10.97
C ASP A 76 2.97 -6.67 11.05
N LYS A 77 3.65 -6.40 9.93
CA LYS A 77 4.79 -5.46 9.85
C LYS A 77 4.40 -4.04 9.42
N THR A 78 3.17 -3.77 8.97
CA THR A 78 2.82 -2.47 8.34
C THR A 78 2.07 -1.48 9.22
N VAL A 79 2.67 -0.39 9.71
CA VAL A 79 2.10 0.59 10.67
C VAL A 79 0.57 0.78 10.66
N VAL A 80 -0.07 0.63 11.83
CA VAL A 80 -1.46 1.08 12.04
C VAL A 80 -1.46 2.59 11.94
N SER A 81 -2.13 3.15 10.93
CA SER A 81 -2.42 4.58 10.90
C SER A 81 -3.44 4.87 11.99
N ALA A 82 -2.97 5.03 13.23
CA ALA A 82 -3.74 5.63 14.31
C ALA A 82 -4.12 7.05 13.86
N ARG A 83 -5.42 7.25 13.65
CA ARG A 83 -6.02 8.59 13.64
C ARG A 83 -6.45 8.91 15.06
#